data_AF-A0A947ECV0-F1
#
_entry.id   AF-A0A947ECV0-F1
#
_cell.length_a   1.000
_cell.length_b   1.000
_cell.length_c   1.000
_cell.angle_alpha   90.00
_cell.angle_beta   90.00
_cell.angle_gamma   90.00
#
_symmetry.space_group_name_H-M   'P 1'
#
loop_
_entity.id
_entity.type
_entity.pdbx_description
1 polymer ?
#
loop_
_entity_poly.entity_id
_entity_poly.type
_entity_poly.pdbx_seq_one_letter_code
_entity_poly.pdbx_strand_id
1 'polypeptide(L)' 'LGDIEQLEARLDGELGAQVTETLGDGAFDSLRSRVRVFLDDPIHPEPPQDRPAVPWPPY' A
#
# COMPACT_ATOMS: atom_id res chain seq x y z
N LEU A 1 -0.62 12.04 -9.52
CA LEU A 1 -0.66 11.99 -8.04
C LEU A 1 -2.07 12.18 -7.47
N GLY A 2 -2.98 12.89 -8.15
CA GLY A 2 -4.36 13.09 -7.68
C GLY A 2 -5.16 11.84 -7.28
N ASP A 3 -4.90 10.69 -7.89
CA ASP A 3 -5.53 9.43 -7.47
C ASP A 3 -5.00 8.92 -6.12
N ILE A 4 -3.71 9.15 -5.85
CA ILE A 4 -3.07 8.77 -4.58
C ILE A 4 -3.47 9.73 -3.45
N GLU A 5 -3.61 11.03 -3.75
CA GLU A 5 -4.15 12.01 -2.79
C GLU A 5 -5.60 11.66 -2.41
N GLN A 6 -6.42 11.25 -3.39
CA GLN A 6 -7.77 10.75 -3.13
C GLN A 6 -7.76 9.45 -2.32
N LEU A 7 -6.81 8.54 -2.59
CA LEU A 7 -6.64 7.32 -1.81
C LEU A 7 -6.29 7.65 -0.34
N GLU A 8 -5.38 8.58 -0.09
CA GLU A 8 -5.03 9.02 1.26
C GLU A 8 -6.27 9.53 2.01
N ALA A 9 -7.03 10.44 1.39
CA ALA A 9 -8.25 10.98 2.00
C ALA A 9 -9.28 9.88 2.30
N ARG A 10 -9.40 8.86 1.45
CA ARG A 10 -10.33 7.74 1.66
C ARG A 10 -9.86 6.79 2.77
N LEU A 11 -8.55 6.61 2.94
CA LEU A 11 -7.98 5.79 4.02
C LEU A 11 -8.27 6.38 5.41
N ASP A 12 -8.50 7.68 5.51
CA ASP A 12 -8.94 8.33 6.76
C ASP A 12 -10.45 8.16 7.03
N GLY A 13 -11.18 7.48 6.14
CA GLY A 13 -12.62 7.22 6.24
C GLY A 13 -12.99 5.74 6.15
N GLU A 14 -14.12 5.46 5.49
CA GLU A 14 -14.72 4.12 5.40
C GLU A 14 -13.77 3.06 4.82
N LEU A 15 -12.95 3.43 3.84
CA LEU A 15 -12.00 2.51 3.23
C LEU A 15 -10.95 2.04 4.25
N GLY A 16 -10.48 2.94 5.11
CA GLY A 16 -9.55 2.57 6.18
C GLY A 16 -10.16 1.55 7.13
N ALA A 17 -11.41 1.77 7.56
CA ALA A 17 -12.13 0.84 8.42
C ALA A 17 -12.30 -0.55 7.76
N GLN A 18 -12.66 -0.59 6.48
CA GLN A 18 -12.81 -1.85 5.73
C GLN A 18 -11.47 -2.61 5.57
N VAL A 19 -10.38 -1.89 5.30
CA VAL A 19 -9.04 -2.49 5.20
C VAL A 19 -8.62 -3.07 6.55
N THR A 20 -8.82 -2.31 7.64
CA THR A 20 -8.54 -2.79 8.99
C THR A 20 -9.37 -4.02 9.35
N GLU A 21 -10.67 -4.03 9.04
CA GLU A 21 -11.54 -5.18 9.28
C GLU A 21 -11.10 -6.42 8.49
N THR A 22 -10.73 -6.25 7.22
CA THR A 22 -10.45 -7.36 6.31
C THR A 22 -9.03 -7.92 6.46
N LEU A 23 -8.05 -7.04 6.65
CA LEU A 23 -6.62 -7.36 6.58
C LEU A 23 -5.87 -7.13 7.89
N GLY A 24 -6.52 -6.51 8.87
CA GLY A 24 -5.94 -6.17 10.16
C GLY A 24 -5.18 -4.84 10.18
N ASP A 25 -4.92 -4.34 11.39
CA ASP A 25 -4.28 -3.05 11.63
C ASP A 25 -2.91 -2.93 10.95
N GLY A 26 -2.09 -3.98 11.03
CA GLY A 26 -0.74 -3.95 10.45
C GLY A 26 -0.74 -3.78 8.92
N ALA A 27 -1.76 -4.30 8.25
CA ALA A 27 -1.92 -4.11 6.81
C ALA A 27 -2.36 -2.68 6.48
N PHE A 28 -3.29 -2.12 7.27
CA PHE A 28 -3.71 -0.72 7.15
C PHE A 28 -2.53 0.24 7.36
N ASP A 29 -1.75 0.06 8.42
CA ASP A 29 -0.58 0.91 8.72
C ASP A 29 0.46 0.82 7.61
N SER A 30 0.73 -0.38 7.10
CA SER A 30 1.65 -0.58 5.99
C SER A 30 1.17 0.08 4.70
N LEU A 31 -0.14 0.03 4.41
CA LEU A 31 -0.73 0.68 3.24
C LEU A 31 -0.64 2.21 3.37
N ARG A 32 -1.05 2.76 4.52
CA ARG A 32 -1.00 4.19 4.82
C ARG A 32 0.43 4.74 4.72
N SER A 33 1.40 4.00 5.23
CA SER A 33 2.82 4.34 5.13
C SER A 33 3.28 4.43 3.67
N ARG A 34 2.95 3.43 2.82
CA ARG A 34 3.31 3.43 1.40
C ARG A 34 2.68 4.58 0.62
N VAL A 35 1.41 4.91 0.90
CA VAL A 35 0.72 6.04 0.25
C VAL A 35 1.45 7.35 0.57
N ARG A 36 1.81 7.59 1.83
CA ARG A 36 2.56 8.79 2.23
C ARG A 36 3.93 8.86 1.58
N VAL A 37 4.70 7.77 1.64
CA VAL A 37 6.02 7.72 1.00
C VAL A 37 5.92 8.03 -0.49
N PHE A 38 4.90 7.51 -1.19
CA PHE A 38 4.73 7.77 -2.62
C PHE A 38 4.27 9.20 -2.93
N LEU A 39 3.52 9.85 -2.04
CA LEU A 39 3.18 11.27 -2.18
C LEU A 39 4.40 12.17 -1.92
N ASP A 40 5.24 11.81 -0.96
CA ASP A 40 6.48 12.54 -0.62
C ASP A 40 7.57 12.36 -1.69
N ASP A 41 7.76 11.14 -2.18
CA ASP A 41 8.73 10.76 -3.21
C ASP A 41 8.06 9.78 -4.20
N PRO A 42 7.59 10.27 -5.37
CA PRO A 42 6.75 9.52 -6.32
C PRO A 42 7.55 8.51 -7.16
N ILE A 43 8.49 7.84 -6.52
CA ILE A 43 9.29 6.75 -7.07
C ILE A 43 8.72 5.44 -6.52
N HIS A 44 8.37 4.53 -7.41
CA HIS A 44 7.98 3.19 -7.00
C HIS A 44 9.19 2.49 -6.35
N PRO A 45 9.07 1.93 -5.13
CA PRO A 45 10.21 1.28 -4.49
C PRO A 45 10.68 0.06 -5.29
N GLU A 46 12.00 -0.13 -5.33
CA GLU A 46 12.59 -1.37 -5.83
C GLU A 46 12.08 -2.57 -5.01
N PRO A 47 11.89 -3.75 -5.63
CA PRO A 47 11.41 -4.92 -4.92
C PRO A 47 12.41 -5.34 -3.83
N PRO A 48 11.91 -5.88 -2.70
CA PRO A 48 12.77 -6.38 -1.63
C PRO A 48 13.70 -7.49 -2.12
N GLN A 49 14.96 -7.48 -1.68
CA GLN A 49 16.00 -8.44 -2.07
C GLN A 49 15.98 -9.72 -1.22
N ASP A 50 15.23 -9.73 -0.12
CA ASP A 50 15.17 -10.80 0.88
C ASP A 50 14.16 -11.90 0.54
N ARG A 51 13.39 -11.73 -0.54
CA ARG A 51 12.36 -12.66 -0.96
C ARG A 51 12.64 -13.18 -2.37
N PRO A 52 12.56 -14.50 -2.60
CA PRO A 52 12.77 -15.06 -3.93
C PRO A 52 11.73 -14.51 -4.90
N ALA A 53 12.14 -14.32 -6.15
CA ALA A 53 11.19 -13.98 -7.21
C ALA A 53 10.12 -15.07 -7.27
N VAL A 54 8.85 -14.67 -7.28
CA VAL A 54 7.74 -15.59 -7.52
C VAL A 54 7.86 -16.06 -8.98
N PRO A 55 8.01 -17.37 -9.25
CA PRO A 55 8.17 -17.84 -10.61
C PRO A 55 6.94 -17.47 -11.43
N TRP A 56 7.17 -16.82 -12.57
CA TRP A 56 6.14 -16.56 -13.56
C TRP A 56 6.49 -17.30 -14.87
N PRO A 57 5.55 -18.05 -15.46
CA PRO A 57 4.18 -18.26 -14.97
C PRO A 57 4.16 -19.28 -13.82
N PRO A 58 3.09 -19.31 -13.01
CA PRO A 58 2.98 -20.25 -11.91
C PRO A 58 2.73 -21.67 -12.47
N TYR A 59 3.79 -22.44 -12.72
CA TYR A 59 3.74 -23.87 -13.00
C TYR A 59 4.74 -24.63 -12.15
#